data_AF-A0A822GRE8-F1
#
_entry.id   AF-A0A822GRE8-F1
#
_cell.length_a   1.000
_cell.length_b   1.000
_cell.length_c   1.000
_cell.angle_alpha   90.00
_cell.angle_beta   90.00
_cell.angle_gamma   90.00
#
_symmetry.space_group_name_H-M   'P 1'
#
loop_
_entity.id
_entity.type
_entity.pdbx_description
1 polymer ?
#
loop_
_entity_poly.entity_id
_entity_poly.type
_entity_poly.pdbx_seq_one_letter_code
_entity_poly.pdbx_strand_id
1 'polypeptide(L)' 'IVNEETFRKIFGHFFPCGDTKQYAHLIFSTFDLRSSGIITFEDFLIGLSTLCRGTIEDRLKWIFKLYDNKKTGRLTKD' A
#
# COMPACT_ATOMS: atom_id res chain seq x y z
N ILE A 1 -7.52 3.64 -13.57
CA ILE A 1 -8.01 2.91 -12.38
C ILE A 1 -7.27 1.60 -12.29
N VAL A 2 -6.76 1.22 -11.10
CA VAL A 2 -5.96 0.00 -10.91
C VAL A 2 -6.64 -0.85 -9.85
N ASN A 3 -7.03 -2.08 -10.19
CA ASN A 3 -7.55 -3.04 -9.22
C ASN A 3 -6.42 -3.90 -8.64
N GLU A 4 -6.73 -4.64 -7.58
CA GLU A 4 -5.73 -5.42 -6.85
C GLU A 4 -5.02 -6.47 -7.73
N GLU A 5 -5.75 -7.13 -8.64
CA GLU A 5 -5.16 -8.12 -9.54
C GLU A 5 -4.13 -7.49 -10.48
N THR A 6 -4.44 -6.31 -11.04
CA THR A 6 -3.53 -5.56 -11.89
C THR A 6 -2.31 -5.09 -11.10
N PHE A 7 -2.53 -4.58 -9.88
CA PHE A 7 -1.45 -4.15 -9.00
C PHE A 7 -0.49 -5.31 -8.69
N ARG A 8 -1.02 -6.49 -8.37
CA ARG A 8 -0.24 -7.70 -8.10
C ARG A 8 0.58 -8.16 -9.29
N LYS A 9 0.04 -8.08 -10.52
CA LYS A 9 0.79 -8.41 -11.75
C LYS A 9 1.97 -7.46 -11.95
N ILE A 10 1.76 -6.17 -11.73
CA ILE A 10 2.82 -5.16 -11.79
C ILE A 10 3.90 -5.45 -10.74
N PHE A 11 3.50 -5.73 -9.49
CA PHE A 11 4.42 -6.05 -8.41
C PHE A 11 5.22 -7.34 -8.68
N GLY A 12 4.58 -8.36 -9.24
CA GLY A 12 5.25 -9.59 -9.66
C GLY A 12 6.28 -9.39 -10.77
N HIS A 13 6.10 -8.38 -11.63
CA HIS A 13 7.09 -8.03 -12.65
C HIS A 13 8.35 -7.39 -12.03
N PHE A 14 8.20 -6.59 -10.98
CA PHE A 14 9.33 -5.98 -10.26
C PHE A 14 10.09 -6.99 -9.37
N PHE A 15 9.42 -8.05 -8.92
CA PHE A 15 9.99 -9.07 -8.04
C PHE A 15 9.69 -10.48 -8.58
N PRO A 16 10.37 -10.91 -9.66
CA PRO A 16 10.04 -12.14 -10.38
C PRO A 16 10.30 -13.44 -9.59
N CYS A 17 11.09 -13.38 -8.52
CA CYS A 17 11.58 -14.56 -7.79
C CYS A 17 10.90 -14.82 -6.43
N GLY A 18 9.74 -14.22 -6.14
CA GLY A 18 9.07 -14.38 -4.83
C GLY A 18 7.54 -14.40 -4.90
N ASP A 19 6.90 -15.02 -3.90
CA ASP A 19 5.44 -14.92 -3.71
C ASP A 19 5.09 -13.55 -3.11
N THR A 20 4.90 -12.57 -4.00
CA THR A 20 4.60 -11.19 -3.61
C THR A 20 3.13 -10.94 -3.35
N LYS A 21 2.25 -11.96 -3.40
CA LYS A 21 0.80 -11.75 -3.35
C LYS A 21 0.35 -11.07 -2.06
N GLN A 22 0.83 -11.55 -0.90
CA GLN A 22 0.45 -10.96 0.39
C GLN A 22 1.02 -9.54 0.55
N TYR A 23 2.28 -9.34 0.18
CA TYR A 23 2.91 -8.03 0.30
C TYR A 23 2.31 -7.00 -0.66
N ALA A 24 1.95 -7.42 -1.88
CA ALA A 24 1.23 -6.60 -2.85
C ALA A 24 -0.16 -6.21 -2.32
N HIS A 25 -0.86 -7.11 -1.62
CA HIS A 25 -2.14 -6.80 -0.99
C HIS A 25 -2.01 -5.74 0.12
N LEU A 26 -1.00 -5.88 1.00
CA LEU A 26 -0.73 -4.89 2.05
C LEU A 26 -0.47 -3.51 1.44
N ILE A 27 0.41 -3.45 0.44
CA ILE A 27 0.72 -2.19 -0.24
C ILE A 27 -0.53 -1.65 -0.93
N PHE A 28 -1.29 -2.49 -1.65
CA PHE A 28 -2.53 -2.07 -2.28
C PHE A 28 -3.50 -1.41 -1.29
N SER A 29 -3.70 -2.02 -0.11
CA SER A 29 -4.57 -1.48 0.93
C SER A 29 -4.09 -0.14 1.51
N THR A 30 -2.77 0.15 1.46
CA THR A 30 -2.26 1.46 1.88
C THR A 30 -2.47 2.55 0.84
N PHE A 31 -2.56 2.20 -0.44
CA PHE A 31 -2.88 3.14 -1.52
C PHE A 31 -4.39 3.32 -1.70
N ASP A 32 -5.22 2.31 -1.44
CA ASP A 32 -6.68 2.45 -1.51
C ASP A 32 -7.26 3.21 -0.29
N LEU A 33 -7.07 4.53 -0.31
CA LEU A 33 -7.48 5.43 0.77
C LEU A 33 -8.99 5.38 1.07
N ARG A 34 -9.80 5.05 0.05
CA ARG A 34 -11.26 4.96 0.14
C ARG A 34 -11.78 3.54 0.42
N SER A 35 -10.89 2.54 0.48
CA SER A 35 -11.27 1.13 0.66
C SER A 35 -12.32 0.67 -0.34
N SER A 36 -12.19 1.16 -1.57
CA SER A 36 -13.10 0.92 -2.68
C SER A 36 -12.77 -0.36 -3.47
N GLY A 37 -11.63 -0.99 -3.18
CA GLY A 37 -11.07 -2.09 -3.96
C GLY A 37 -10.39 -1.65 -5.25
N ILE A 38 -10.23 -0.33 -5.45
CA ILE A 38 -9.65 0.27 -6.66
C ILE A 38 -8.76 1.45 -6.26
N ILE A 39 -7.53 1.48 -6.77
CA ILE A 39 -6.66 2.64 -6.68
C ILE A 39 -6.96 3.58 -7.84
N THR A 40 -7.43 4.78 -7.53
CA THR A 40 -7.55 5.84 -8.53
C THR A 40 -6.21 6.54 -8.77
N PHE A 41 -6.13 7.33 -9.83
CA PHE A 41 -4.92 8.12 -10.08
C PHE A 41 -4.62 9.13 -8.95
N GLU A 42 -5.67 9.70 -8.36
CA GLU A 42 -5.56 10.59 -7.20
C GLU A 42 -4.95 9.85 -6.00
N ASP A 43 -5.49 8.68 -5.66
CA ASP A 43 -5.00 7.87 -4.55
C ASP A 43 -3.51 7.51 -4.72
N PHE A 44 -3.14 7.15 -5.95
CA PHE A 44 -1.76 6.84 -6.30
C PHE A 44 -0.83 8.05 -6.16
N LEU A 45 -1.25 9.23 -6.64
CA LEU A 45 -0.47 10.47 -6.50
C LEU A 45 -0.32 10.90 -5.04
N ILE A 46 -1.35 10.77 -4.23
CA ILE A 46 -1.29 11.09 -2.79
C ILE A 46 -0.32 10.15 -2.08
N GLY A 47 -0.38 8.84 -2.36
CA GLY A 47 0.54 7.87 -1.78
C GLY A 47 1.99 8.13 -2.21
N LEU A 48 2.24 8.41 -3.50
CA LEU A 48 3.56 8.75 -3.99
C LEU A 48 4.09 10.08 -3.45
N SER A 49 3.26 11.12 -3.34
CA SER A 49 3.70 12.40 -2.78
C SER A 49 4.14 12.24 -1.33
N THR A 50 3.41 11.43 -0.55
CA THR A 50 3.73 11.06 0.82
C THR A 50 5.06 10.30 0.91
N LEU A 51 5.26 9.31 0.04
CA LEU A 51 6.49 8.50 0.04
C LEU A 51 7.72 9.29 -0.43
N CYS A 52 7.60 10.02 -1.53
CA CYS A 52 8.73 10.71 -2.17
C CYS A 52 9.04 12.06 -1.50
N ARG A 53 8.02 12.85 -1.16
CA ARG A 53 8.17 14.24 -0.67
C ARG A 53 7.68 14.46 0.76
N GLY A 54 7.03 13.48 1.37
CA GLY A 54 6.59 13.58 2.76
C GLY A 54 7.77 13.60 3.74
N THR A 55 7.50 14.11 4.94
CA THR A 55 8.45 14.12 6.05
C THR A 55 8.74 12.72 6.55
N ILE A 56 9.74 12.57 7.42
CA ILE A 56 10.00 11.29 8.10
C ILE A 56 8.76 10.83 8.88
N GLU A 57 8.04 11.75 9.53
CA GLU A 57 6.81 11.43 10.25
C GLU A 57 5.71 10.92 9.32
N ASP A 58 5.55 11.52 8.14
CA ASP A 58 4.56 11.08 7.16
C ASP A 58 4.87 9.66 6.65
N ARG A 59 6.15 9.39 6.37
CA ARG A 59 6.61 8.06 5.98
C ARG A 59 6.41 7.04 7.09
N LEU A 60 6.69 7.40 8.34
CA LEU A 60 6.45 6.54 9.51
C LEU A 60 4.96 6.25 9.69
N LYS A 61 4.09 7.25 9.56
CA LYS A 61 2.63 7.05 9.59
C LYS A 61 2.17 6.12 8.46
N TRP A 62 2.75 6.25 7.27
CA TRP A 62 2.45 5.36 6.14
C TRP A 62 2.89 3.92 6.42
N ILE A 63 4.12 3.73 6.93
CA ILE A 63 4.63 2.41 7.32
C ILE A 63 3.76 1.81 8.43
N PHE A 64 3.36 2.60 9.42
CA PHE A 64 2.46 2.14 10.47
C PHE A 64 1.14 1.60 9.90
N LYS A 65 0.53 2.32 8.94
CA LYS A 65 -0.68 1.86 8.25
C LYS A 65 -0.45 0.58 7.44
N LEU A 66 0.74 0.39 6.88
CA LEU A 66 1.11 -0.85 6.19
C LEU A 66 1.10 -2.06 7.13
N TYR A 67 1.60 -1.91 8.35
CA TYR A 67 1.60 -2.98 9.35
C TYR A 67 0.25 -3.15 10.06
N ASP A 68 -0.51 -2.06 10.27
CA ASP A 68 -1.86 -2.10 10.84
C ASP A 68 -2.93 -2.35 9.75
N ASN A 69 -2.84 -3.50 9.07
CA ASN A 69 -3.79 -3.87 8.01
C ASN A 69 -5.25 -3.92 8.51
N LYS A 70 -5.45 -4.14 9.82
CA LYS A 70 -6.78 -4.18 10.46
C LYS A 70 -7.31 -2.79 10.84
N LYS A 71 -6.54 -1.71 10.62
CA LYS A 71 -6.88 -0.32 11.00
C LYS A 71 -7.30 -0.20 12.47
N THR A 72 -6.69 -1.01 13.34
CA THR A 72 -7.01 -1.07 14.77
C THR A 72 -6.41 0.11 15.55
N GLY A 73 -5.48 0.85 14.93
CA GLY A 73 -4.68 1.88 15.58
C GLY A 73 -3.60 1.32 16.50
N ARG A 74 -3.35 0.01 16.48
CA ARG A 74 -2.37 -0.67 17.33
C ARG A 74 -1.60 -1.73 16.53
N LEU A 75 -0.27 -1.74 16.68
CA LEU A 75 0.55 -2.84 16.17
C LEU A 75 0.58 -3.95 17.23
N THR A 76 0.18 -5.15 16.82
CA THR A 76 0.29 -6.38 17.62
C THR A 76 1.37 -7.26 17.00
N LYS A 77 1.99 -8.12 17.82
CA LYS A 77 3.13 -8.97 17.41
C LYS A 77 2.68 -10.35 16.87
N ASP A 78 1.37 -10.59 16.86
CA ASP A 78 0.76 -11.89 16.54
C ASP A 78 0.69 -12.17 15.04
#